data_AF-A0A7X8FSI5-F1
#
_entry.id   AF-A0A7X8FSI5-F1
#
_cell.length_a   1.000
_cell.length_b   1.000
_cell.length_c   1.000
_cell.angle_alpha   90.00
_cell.angle_beta   90.00
_cell.angle_gamma   90.00
#
_symmetry.space_group_name_H-M   'P 1'
#
loop_
_entity.id
_entity.type
_entity.pdbx_description
1 polymer ?
#
loop_
_entity_poly.entity_id
_entity_poly.type
_entity_poly.pdbx_seq_one_letter_code
_entity_poly.pdbx_strand_id
1 'polypeptide(L)' 'STGAIGVFSYLNRIAFGLKHFGALNRKFDVRLFDRSDLLPLTEQAKQLLG' A
#
# COMPACT_ATOMS: atom_id res chain seq x y z
N SER A 1 -19.55 -19.27 -8.20
CA SER A 1 -19.91 -18.36 -7.08
C SER A 1 -18.85 -18.24 -5.98
N THR A 2 -18.01 -19.25 -5.73
CA THR A 2 -16.88 -19.18 -4.77
C THR A 2 -15.70 -18.33 -5.25
N GLY A 3 -15.37 -18.37 -6.55
CA GLY A 3 -14.29 -17.57 -7.12
C GLY A 3 -14.49 -16.05 -6.97
N ALA A 4 -15.72 -15.57 -7.14
CA ALA A 4 -16.05 -14.16 -6.95
C ALA A 4 -15.89 -13.71 -5.49
N ILE A 5 -16.28 -14.57 -4.53
CA ILE A 5 -16.08 -14.33 -3.09
C ILE A 5 -14.59 -14.25 -2.75
N GLY A 6 -13.77 -15.14 -3.33
CA GLY A 6 -12.32 -15.13 -3.16
C GLY A 6 -11.68 -13.84 -3.65
N VAL A 7 -12.03 -13.39 -4.85
CA VAL A 7 -11.52 -12.14 -5.43
C VAL A 7 -11.94 -10.93 -4.58
N PHE A 8 -13.21 -10.85 -4.17
CA PHE A 8 -13.69 -9.77 -3.33
C PHE A 8 -12.97 -9.72 -1.98
N SER A 9 -12.80 -10.87 -1.32
CA SER A 9 -12.06 -10.97 -0.06
C SER A 9 -10.60 -10.52 -0.20
N TYR A 10 -9.96 -10.88 -1.31
CA TYR A 10 -8.59 -10.45 -1.61
C TYR A 10 -8.49 -8.94 -1.83
N LEU A 11 -9.40 -8.35 -2.61
CA LEU A 11 -9.45 -6.90 -2.82
C LEU A 11 -9.70 -6.15 -1.51
N ASN A 12 -10.55 -6.66 -0.63
CA ASN A 12 -10.76 -6.07 0.70
C ASN A 12 -9.50 -6.10 1.55
N ARG A 13 -8.73 -7.20 1.51
CA ARG A 13 -7.44 -7.28 2.21
C ARG A 13 -6.44 -6.24 1.70
N ILE A 14 -6.33 -6.06 0.38
CA ILE A 14 -5.47 -5.02 -0.21
C ILE A 14 -5.94 -3.63 0.24
N ALA A 15 -7.24 -3.34 0.10
CA ALA A 15 -7.81 -2.04 0.46
C ALA A 15 -7.60 -1.72 1.94
N PHE A 16 -7.75 -2.73 2.82
CA PHE A 16 -7.47 -2.59 4.25
C PHE A 16 -6.00 -2.26 4.51
N GLY A 17 -5.06 -2.99 3.89
CA GLY A 17 -3.62 -2.74 4.03
C GLY A 17 -3.21 -1.34 3.57
N LEU A 18 -3.73 -0.89 2.43
CA LEU A 18 -3.45 0.46 1.91
C LEU A 18 -3.99 1.56 2.84
N LYS A 19 -5.18 1.38 3.43
CA LYS A 19 -5.72 2.31 4.43
C LYS A 19 -4.84 2.37 5.68
N HIS A 20 -4.35 1.24 6.16
CA HIS A 20 -3.45 1.20 7.34
C HIS A 20 -2.12 1.88 7.05
N PHE A 21 -1.54 1.62 5.88
CA PHE A 21 -0.31 2.26 5.43
C PHE A 21 -0.47 3.80 5.34
N GLY A 22 -1.54 4.27 4.71
CA GLY A 22 -1.82 5.71 4.58
C GLY A 22 -2.11 6.39 5.92
N ALA A 23 -2.78 5.71 6.85
CA ALA A 23 -3.11 6.25 8.16
C ALA A 23 -1.86 6.63 8.97
N LEU A 24 -0.77 5.86 8.87
CA LEU A 24 0.51 6.17 9.52
C LEU A 24 1.10 7.50 9.04
N ASN A 25 0.89 7.83 7.76
CA ASN A 25 1.35 9.06 7.13
C ASN A 25 0.29 10.18 7.11
N ARG A 26 -0.89 9.97 7.72
CA ARG A 26 -2.07 10.87 7.64
C ARG A 26 -2.53 11.16 6.21
N LYS A 27 -2.31 10.20 5.31
CA LYS A 27 -2.74 10.22 3.90
C LYS A 27 -3.94 9.28 3.75
N PHE A 28 -5.14 9.84 3.60
CA PHE A 28 -6.40 9.06 3.55
C PHE A 28 -6.94 8.83 2.13
N ASP A 29 -6.24 9.36 1.13
CA ASP A 29 -6.55 9.19 -0.29
C ASP A 29 -5.32 8.61 -0.98
N VAL A 30 -5.50 7.54 -1.77
CA VAL A 30 -4.41 6.84 -2.48
C VAL A 30 -3.66 7.78 -3.44
N ARG A 31 -4.31 8.84 -3.93
CA ARG A 31 -3.69 9.85 -4.80
C ARG A 31 -2.61 10.68 -4.09
N LEU A 32 -2.59 10.65 -2.76
CA LEU A 32 -1.58 11.34 -1.95
C LEU A 32 -0.31 10.50 -1.77
N PHE A 33 -0.31 9.23 -2.19
CA PHE A 33 0.83 8.35 -1.99
C PHE A 33 1.90 8.62 -3.05
N ASP A 34 3.15 8.68 -2.61
CA ASP A 34 4.31 8.86 -3.47
C ASP A 34 5.52 8.07 -2.94
N ARG A 35 6.67 8.18 -3.62
CA ARG A 35 7.88 7.42 -3.26
C ARG A 35 8.45 7.79 -1.89
N SER A 36 8.15 8.98 -1.37
CA SER A 36 8.59 9.42 -0.04
C SER A 36 7.88 8.68 1.11
N ASP A 37 6.75 8.01 0.84
CA ASP A 37 6.07 7.18 1.84
C ASP A 37 6.79 5.85 2.10
N LEU A 38 7.78 5.50 1.27
CA LEU A 38 8.57 4.28 1.39
C LEU A 38 9.85 4.56 2.18
N LEU A 39 10.08 3.75 3.22
CA LEU A 39 11.30 3.80 4.03
C LEU A 39 12.30 2.75 3.48
N PRO A 40 13.38 3.16 2.78
CA PRO A 40 14.39 2.22 2.33
C PRO A 40 15.18 1.69 3.53
N LEU A 41 15.20 0.36 3.70
CA LEU A 41 15.95 -0.31 4.77
C LEU A 41 17.33 -0.82 4.31
N THR A 42 17.65 -0.66 3.02
CA THR A 42 18.93 -1.04 2.42
C THR A 42 19.41 0.04 1.45
N GLU A 43 20.71 0.09 1.21
CA GLU A 43 21.31 1.02 0.24
C GLU A 43 20.79 0.77 -1.18
N GLN A 44 20.56 -0.50 -1.55
CA GLN A 44 19.96 -0.83 -2.85
C GLN A 44 18.54 -0.30 -2.97
N ALA A 45 17.72 -0.42 -1.92
CA ALA A 45 16.36 0.12 -1.92
C ALA A 45 16.38 1.64 -2.01
N LYS A 46 17.32 2.31 -1.34
CA LYS A 46 17.50 3.76 -1.41
C LYS A 46 17.84 4.19 -2.84
N GLN A 47 18.81 3.55 -3.49
CA GLN A 47 19.18 3.84 -4.88
C GLN A 47 18.02 3.67 -5.87
N LEU A 48 17.11 2.73 -5.62
CA LEU A 48 15.92 2.51 -6.46
C LEU A 48 14.84 3.58 -6.28
N LEU A 49 14.74 4.19 -5.10
CA LEU A 49 13.75 5.22 -4.81
C LEU A 49 14.16 6.62 -5.32
N GLY A 50 15.46 6.84 -5.54
CA GLY A 50 16.06 8.09 -6.01
C GLY A 50 16.78 8.85 -4.90
#